data_AF-A0A7J9IKE0-F1
#
_entry.id   AF-A0A7J9IKE0-F1
#
_cell.length_a   1.000
_cell.length_b   1.000
_cell.length_c   1.000
_cell.angle_alpha   90.00
_cell.angle_beta   90.00
_cell.angle_gamma   90.00
#
_symmetry.space_group_name_H-M   'P 1'
#
loop_
_entity.id
_entity.type
_entity.pdbx_description
1 polymer ?
#
loop_
_entity_poly.entity_id
_entity_poly.type
_entity_poly.pdbx_seq_one_letter_code
_entity_poly.pdbx_strand_id
1 'polypeptide(L)'
;ASSRGRRQRRGEDVVHPLKVSLEDLYLGTSKKLSLSRNVICSKCSGKGSKSGASMQCPGCQGSGMKISVRHLGPSMIQQMQHPCNECKGTGETINDKDRCPQCKGEKVVQEKKVLEVIVEKGMQNGQKITFPGEADEAPDTITGDIVFVLQQKDHPKFKRKGEDLFVEHTLALTEALCGFQFVVTHLDGRQLLIKSIPGEVVKPGK
;
A
#
# COMPACT_ATOMS: atom_id res chain seq x y z
N ALA A 1 15.14 27.67 -29.17
CA ALA A 1 15.42 27.29 -27.77
C ALA A 1 14.34 26.31 -27.32
N SER A 2 14.64 25.01 -27.38
CA SER A 2 13.67 23.97 -27.05
C SER A 2 13.48 23.95 -25.53
N SER A 3 12.34 24.43 -25.06
CA SER A 3 11.91 24.31 -23.67
C SER A 3 11.90 22.83 -23.30
N ARG A 4 12.95 22.36 -22.61
CA ARG A 4 12.97 21.03 -21.98
C ARG A 4 11.82 21.05 -20.98
N GLY A 5 10.69 20.42 -21.36
CA GLY A 5 9.54 20.26 -20.50
C GLY A 5 10.03 19.72 -19.16
N ARG A 6 9.79 20.48 -18.10
CA ARG A 6 10.15 20.11 -16.73
C ARG A 6 9.40 18.81 -16.46
N ARG A 7 10.08 17.66 -16.56
CA ARG A 7 9.47 16.35 -16.33
C ARG A 7 8.93 16.38 -14.90
N GLN A 8 7.60 16.49 -14.78
CA GLN A 8 6.94 16.49 -13.49
C GLN A 8 7.34 15.19 -12.79
N ARG A 9 7.84 15.31 -11.57
CA ARG A 9 8.22 14.16 -10.77
C ARG A 9 6.92 13.43 -10.42
N ARG A 10 6.88 12.10 -10.54
CA ARG A 10 5.77 11.30 -10.05
C ARG A 10 6.07 10.90 -8.61
N GLY A 11 5.08 10.97 -7.75
CA GLY A 11 5.11 10.46 -6.38
C GLY A 11 5.19 8.94 -6.39
N GLU A 12 5.63 8.39 -5.27
CA GLU A 12 5.77 6.95 -5.11
C GLU A 12 4.38 6.31 -4.89
N ASP A 13 4.20 5.13 -5.46
CA ASP A 13 2.97 4.35 -5.25
C ASP A 13 3.02 3.68 -3.87
N VAL A 14 1.88 3.63 -3.18
CA VAL A 14 1.77 3.04 -1.83
C VAL A 14 1.12 1.68 -1.92
N VAL A 15 1.82 0.64 -1.46
CA VAL A 15 1.32 -0.74 -1.49
C VAL A 15 0.74 -1.15 -0.14
N HIS A 16 -0.54 -1.53 -0.11
CA HIS A 16 -1.22 -2.00 1.09
C HIS A 16 -1.64 -3.47 0.97
N PRO A 17 -1.17 -4.37 1.87
CA PRO A 17 -1.65 -5.74 1.87
C PRO A 17 -3.08 -5.83 2.42
N LEU A 18 -4.02 -6.34 1.61
CA LEU A 18 -5.39 -6.55 2.02
C LEU A 18 -5.63 -8.02 2.33
N LYS A 19 -5.76 -8.35 3.62
CA LYS A 19 -6.02 -9.72 4.06
C LYS A 19 -7.48 -10.11 3.77
N VAL A 20 -7.67 -11.17 3.00
CA VAL A 20 -8.97 -11.72 2.59
C VAL A 20 -9.06 -13.20 2.93
N SER A 21 -10.22 -13.66 3.39
CA SER A 21 -10.43 -15.08 3.65
C SER A 21 -10.81 -15.83 2.37
N LEU A 22 -10.83 -17.17 2.41
CA LEU A 22 -11.28 -17.95 1.26
C LEU A 22 -12.77 -17.76 0.96
N GLU A 23 -13.58 -17.55 1.99
CA GLU A 23 -15.01 -17.25 1.88
C GLU A 23 -15.23 -15.88 1.23
N ASP A 24 -14.46 -14.86 1.64
CA ASP A 24 -14.46 -13.53 1.01
C ASP A 24 -14.18 -13.63 -0.49
N LEU A 25 -13.20 -14.45 -0.88
CA LEU A 25 -12.83 -14.68 -2.28
C LEU A 25 -13.87 -15.50 -3.04
N TYR A 26 -14.62 -16.37 -2.37
CA TYR A 26 -15.65 -17.21 -2.99
C TYR A 26 -16.97 -16.45 -3.20
N LEU A 27 -17.42 -15.72 -2.19
CA LEU A 27 -18.69 -14.98 -2.20
C LEU A 27 -18.55 -13.57 -2.79
N GLY A 28 -17.35 -13.01 -2.81
CA GLY A 28 -17.11 -11.60 -3.07
C GLY A 28 -17.50 -10.75 -1.87
N THR A 29 -16.79 -9.66 -1.64
CA THR A 29 -17.02 -8.77 -0.48
C THR A 29 -16.55 -7.36 -0.80
N SER A 30 -17.09 -6.36 -0.10
CA SER A 30 -16.54 -5.00 -0.11
C SER A 30 -15.97 -4.64 1.26
N LYS A 31 -14.75 -4.12 1.29
CA LYS A 31 -14.05 -3.71 2.51
C LYS A 31 -13.77 -2.22 2.49
N LYS A 32 -14.24 -1.51 3.51
CA LYS A 32 -13.97 -0.09 3.71
C LYS A 32 -12.71 0.08 4.56
N LEU A 33 -11.69 0.73 4.01
CA LEU A 33 -10.40 0.96 4.65
C LEU A 33 -10.18 2.45 4.82
N SER A 34 -9.91 2.88 6.05
CA SER A 34 -9.51 4.26 6.34
C SER A 34 -7.99 4.39 6.19
N LEU A 35 -7.57 5.27 5.30
CA LEU A 35 -6.17 5.59 5.06
C LEU A 35 -5.93 7.06 5.38
N SER A 36 -4.76 7.36 5.95
CA SER A 36 -4.26 8.72 6.10
C SER A 36 -3.26 9.00 4.99
N ARG A 37 -3.53 10.03 4.19
CA ARG A 37 -2.62 10.50 3.13
C ARG A 37 -2.33 11.98 3.29
N ASN A 38 -1.21 12.43 2.75
CA ASN A 38 -0.89 13.86 2.62
C ASN A 38 -1.58 14.41 1.38
N VAL A 39 -2.29 15.53 1.53
CA VAL A 39 -2.89 16.27 0.41
C VAL A 39 -2.36 17.70 0.38
N ILE A 40 -2.34 18.30 -0.80
CA ILE A 40 -1.96 19.71 -0.95
C ILE A 40 -2.89 20.57 -0.08
N CYS A 41 -2.30 21.45 0.71
CA CYS A 41 -3.06 22.29 1.62
C CYS A 41 -4.02 23.19 0.83
N SER A 42 -5.33 22.96 0.98
CA SER A 42 -6.38 23.70 0.26
C SER A 42 -6.33 25.22 0.52
N LYS A 43 -5.97 25.65 1.73
CA LYS A 43 -5.90 27.09 2.07
C LYS A 43 -4.76 27.86 1.42
N CYS A 44 -3.63 27.21 1.11
CA CYS A 44 -2.49 27.88 0.48
C CYS A 44 -2.13 27.31 -0.89
N SER A 45 -2.91 26.35 -1.39
CA SER A 45 -2.68 25.65 -2.66
C SER A 45 -1.24 25.17 -2.83
N GLY A 46 -0.63 24.64 -1.76
CA GLY A 46 0.74 24.12 -1.78
C GLY A 46 1.84 25.18 -1.71
N LYS A 47 1.50 26.47 -1.53
CA LYS A 47 2.51 27.55 -1.37
C LYS A 47 3.15 27.58 0.02
N GLY A 48 2.40 27.18 1.05
CA GLY A 48 2.85 27.14 2.45
C GLY A 48 2.72 28.47 3.19
N SER A 49 2.46 29.57 2.49
CA SER A 49 2.21 30.91 3.05
C SER A 49 0.78 31.39 2.79
N LYS A 50 0.32 32.40 3.54
CA LYS A 50 -1.00 33.01 3.33
C LYS A 50 -0.99 33.94 2.12
N SER A 51 0.05 34.75 1.99
CA SER A 51 0.21 35.69 0.86
C SER A 51 0.71 35.03 -0.43
N GLY A 52 1.27 33.81 -0.33
CA GLY A 52 1.99 33.16 -1.43
C GLY A 52 3.44 33.62 -1.56
N ALA A 53 3.91 34.53 -0.70
CA ALA A 53 5.32 34.93 -0.66
C ALA A 53 6.19 33.80 -0.07
N SER A 54 7.36 33.60 -0.68
CA SER A 54 8.47 32.86 -0.13
C SER A 54 9.75 33.69 -0.27
N MET A 55 10.70 33.50 0.63
CA MET A 55 12.00 34.16 0.58
C MET A 55 13.09 33.12 0.37
N GLN A 56 14.18 33.51 -0.27
CA GLN A 56 15.35 32.64 -0.37
C GLN A 56 15.87 32.31 1.02
N CYS A 57 16.18 31.05 1.25
CA CYS A 57 16.73 30.60 2.52
C CYS A 57 18.08 31.28 2.77
N PRO A 58 18.26 32.06 3.85
CA PRO A 58 19.49 32.81 4.10
C PRO A 58 20.69 31.88 4.31
N GLY A 59 20.49 30.72 4.96
CA GLY A 59 21.57 29.77 5.22
C GLY A 59 22.13 29.08 3.98
N CYS A 60 21.35 28.89 2.90
CA CYS A 60 21.83 28.23 1.69
C CYS A 60 21.73 29.12 0.42
N GLN A 61 21.31 30.38 0.57
CA GLN A 61 21.14 31.33 -0.53
C GLN A 61 20.33 30.77 -1.71
N GLY A 62 19.25 30.02 -1.40
CA GLY A 62 18.38 29.42 -2.43
C GLY A 62 18.85 28.07 -2.98
N SER A 63 20.05 27.58 -2.63
CA SER A 63 20.58 26.33 -3.17
C SER A 63 19.95 25.06 -2.58
N GLY A 64 19.28 25.16 -1.43
CA GLY A 64 18.67 24.04 -0.71
C GLY A 64 19.69 23.10 -0.05
N MET A 65 20.98 23.20 -0.35
CA MET A 65 22.01 22.28 0.13
C MET A 65 23.18 23.06 0.76
N LYS A 66 23.79 22.50 1.81
CA LYS A 66 25.01 23.02 2.43
C LYS A 66 26.14 22.00 2.24
N ILE A 67 27.34 22.47 1.93
CA ILE A 67 28.54 21.64 1.80
C ILE A 67 29.23 21.59 3.16
N SER A 68 29.39 20.39 3.73
CA SER A 68 30.23 20.18 4.91
C SER A 68 31.58 19.61 4.47
N VAL A 69 32.66 20.14 5.04
CA VAL A 69 34.02 19.74 4.71
C VAL A 69 34.57 18.94 5.89
N ARG A 70 34.91 17.66 5.65
CA ARG A 70 35.50 16.78 6.67
C ARG A 70 36.95 16.47 6.30
N HIS A 71 37.87 16.78 7.20
CA HIS A 71 39.27 16.42 7.07
C HIS A 71 39.47 14.97 7.52
N LEU A 72 39.90 14.10 6.60
CA LEU A 72 40.17 12.69 6.87
C LEU A 72 41.66 12.39 7.13
N GLY A 73 42.52 13.40 7.00
CA GLY A 73 43.95 13.30 7.27
C GLY A 73 44.72 14.45 6.62
N PRO A 74 46.07 14.45 6.73
CA PRO A 74 46.92 15.37 5.99
C PRO A 74 46.65 15.22 4.48
N SER A 75 46.30 16.31 3.81
CA SER A 75 45.98 16.39 2.37
C SER A 75 44.71 15.68 1.87
N MET A 76 43.87 15.09 2.74
CA MET A 76 42.60 14.48 2.35
C MET A 76 41.40 15.23 2.91
N ILE A 77 40.70 15.93 2.02
CA ILE A 77 39.48 16.68 2.31
C ILE A 77 38.30 16.00 1.62
N GLN A 78 37.29 15.59 2.38
CA GLN A 78 36.04 15.07 1.85
C GLN A 78 34.95 16.15 1.94
N GLN A 79 34.36 16.51 0.80
CA GLN A 79 33.18 17.39 0.76
C GLN A 79 31.91 16.52 0.75
N MET A 80 31.06 16.68 1.76
CA MET A 80 29.76 16.03 1.82
C MET A 80 28.65 17.06 1.69
N GLN A 81 27.78 16.86 0.70
CA GLN A 81 26.61 17.70 0.50
C GLN A 81 25.46 17.17 1.37
N HIS A 82 24.87 18.06 2.18
CA HIS A 82 23.70 17.74 2.99
C HIS A 82 22.57 18.74 2.72
N PRO A 83 21.30 18.34 2.85
CA PRO A 83 20.18 19.28 2.77
C PRO A 83 20.35 20.37 3.84
N CYS A 84 20.05 21.61 3.46
CA CYS A 84 20.15 22.73 4.38
C CYS A 84 19.16 22.56 5.54
N ASN A 85 19.62 22.60 6.79
CA ASN A 85 18.78 22.39 7.96
C ASN A 85 17.66 23.45 8.13
N GLU A 86 17.87 24.67 7.63
CA GLU A 86 16.90 25.78 7.75
C GLU A 86 15.72 25.63 6.79
N CYS A 87 15.96 25.21 5.55
CA CYS A 87 14.91 25.03 4.54
C CYS A 87 14.59 23.57 4.22
N LYS A 88 15.22 22.61 4.90
CA LYS A 88 15.08 21.17 4.69
C LYS A 88 15.23 20.73 3.22
N GLY A 89 16.06 21.44 2.44
CA GLY A 89 16.25 21.12 1.02
C GLY A 89 15.41 21.92 0.03
N THR A 90 14.43 22.73 0.48
CA THR A 90 13.55 23.46 -0.44
C THR A 90 14.21 24.70 -1.06
N GLY A 91 15.27 25.24 -0.45
CA GLY A 91 15.91 26.49 -0.86
C GLY A 91 15.12 27.75 -0.47
N GLU A 92 13.89 27.59 0.02
CA GLU A 92 12.99 28.69 0.35
C GLU A 92 12.56 28.61 1.82
N THR A 93 12.38 29.77 2.42
CA THR A 93 11.88 29.95 3.79
C THR A 93 10.69 30.90 3.78
N ILE A 94 9.74 30.64 4.68
CA ILE A 94 8.52 31.43 4.82
C ILE A 94 8.59 32.19 6.14
N ASN A 95 8.29 33.49 6.11
CA ASN A 95 8.20 34.30 7.33
C ASN A 95 7.16 33.72 8.29
N ASP A 96 7.50 33.61 9.58
CA ASP A 96 6.64 32.98 10.59
C ASP A 96 5.24 33.58 10.66
N LYS A 97 5.12 34.91 10.50
CA LYS A 97 3.84 35.63 10.49
C LYS A 97 2.95 35.26 9.30
N ASP A 98 3.57 34.87 8.19
CA ASP A 98 2.91 34.56 6.92
C ASP A 98 2.77 33.06 6.67
N ARG A 99 3.25 32.20 7.57
CA ARG A 99 3.00 30.76 7.48
C ARG A 99 1.51 30.47 7.44
N CYS A 100 1.12 29.57 6.55
CA CYS A 100 -0.25 29.10 6.49
C CYS A 100 -0.63 28.46 7.83
N PRO A 101 -1.75 28.84 8.47
CA PRO A 101 -2.10 28.33 9.78
C PRO A 101 -2.48 26.84 9.77
N GLN A 102 -2.86 26.29 8.61
CA GLN A 102 -3.31 24.92 8.47
C GLN A 102 -2.13 23.94 8.28
N CYS A 103 -1.22 24.23 7.33
CA CYS A 103 -0.05 23.38 7.07
C CYS A 103 1.22 23.83 7.80
N LYS A 104 1.19 24.98 8.50
CA LYS A 104 2.33 25.56 9.24
C LYS A 104 3.61 25.73 8.41
N GLY A 105 3.47 25.93 7.09
CA GLY A 105 4.58 26.05 6.14
C GLY A 105 4.97 24.76 5.42
N GLU A 106 4.42 23.60 5.80
CA GLU A 106 4.77 22.29 5.21
C GLU A 106 4.09 22.02 3.84
N LYS A 107 3.27 22.95 3.35
CA LYS A 107 2.55 22.91 2.05
C LYS A 107 1.50 21.80 1.89
N VAL A 108 1.56 20.74 2.68
CA VAL A 108 0.62 19.62 2.69
C VAL A 108 -0.06 19.47 4.06
N VAL A 109 -1.18 18.75 4.09
CA VAL A 109 -1.95 18.43 5.30
C VAL A 109 -2.36 16.96 5.28
N GLN A 110 -2.41 16.31 6.44
CA GLN A 110 -2.91 14.94 6.53
C GLN A 110 -4.43 14.92 6.42
N GLU A 111 -4.94 14.12 5.49
CA GLU A 111 -6.36 13.83 5.28
C GLU A 111 -6.62 12.34 5.55
N LYS A 112 -7.70 12.05 6.29
CA LYS A 112 -8.21 10.69 6.45
C LYS A 112 -9.30 10.44 5.41
N LYS A 113 -9.08 9.48 4.52
CA LYS A 113 -10.04 9.09 3.47
C LYS A 113 -10.42 7.63 3.64
N VAL A 114 -11.70 7.32 3.42
CA VAL A 114 -12.19 5.94 3.41
C VAL A 114 -12.29 5.48 1.97
N LEU A 115 -11.54 4.44 1.61
CA LEU A 115 -11.61 3.78 0.32
C LEU A 115 -12.39 2.48 0.44
N GLU A 116 -13.35 2.27 -0.46
CA GLU A 116 -14.08 1.02 -0.58
C GLU A 116 -13.40 0.11 -1.61
N VAL A 117 -12.80 -0.97 -1.13
CA VAL A 117 -12.13 -1.98 -1.95
C VAL A 117 -13.11 -3.12 -2.21
N ILE A 118 -13.47 -3.30 -3.47
CA ILE A 118 -14.36 -4.38 -3.91
C ILE A 118 -13.49 -5.58 -4.26
N VAL A 119 -13.73 -6.70 -3.59
CA VAL A 119 -13.10 -7.98 -3.84
C VAL A 119 -14.10 -8.84 -4.61
N GLU A 120 -13.83 -9.06 -5.88
CA GLU A 120 -14.68 -9.86 -6.76
C GLU A 120 -14.52 -11.36 -6.48
N LYS A 121 -15.54 -12.12 -6.87
CA LYS A 121 -15.55 -13.57 -6.76
C LYS A 121 -14.43 -14.17 -7.60
N GLY A 122 -13.70 -15.12 -7.03
CA GLY A 122 -12.65 -15.86 -7.70
C GLY A 122 -11.32 -15.11 -7.80
N MET A 123 -11.20 -13.87 -7.30
CA MET A 123 -9.94 -13.14 -7.31
C MET A 123 -8.79 -13.97 -6.70
N GLN A 124 -7.60 -13.80 -7.25
CA GLN A 124 -6.43 -14.60 -6.92
C GLN A 124 -5.59 -13.94 -5.81
N ASN A 125 -4.87 -14.77 -5.07
CA ASN A 125 -3.85 -14.27 -4.15
C ASN A 125 -2.78 -13.48 -4.91
N GLY A 126 -2.39 -12.32 -4.38
CA GLY A 126 -1.43 -11.41 -5.01
C GLY A 126 -2.02 -10.49 -6.09
N GLN A 127 -3.30 -10.64 -6.44
CA GLN A 127 -3.96 -9.74 -7.39
C GLN A 127 -4.01 -8.31 -6.83
N LYS A 128 -3.84 -7.33 -7.73
CA LYS A 128 -3.70 -5.91 -7.40
C LYS A 128 -4.99 -5.14 -7.72
N ILE A 129 -5.44 -4.32 -6.78
CA ILE A 129 -6.53 -3.36 -6.97
C ILE A 129 -5.94 -1.96 -6.80
N THR A 130 -5.97 -1.15 -7.86
CA THR A 130 -5.28 0.14 -7.92
C THR A 130 -6.27 1.30 -7.86
N PHE A 131 -5.98 2.26 -6.98
CA PHE A 131 -6.69 3.52 -6.84
C PHE A 131 -5.79 4.65 -7.35
N PRO A 132 -6.00 5.12 -8.58
CA PRO A 132 -5.09 6.06 -9.22
C PRO A 132 -5.12 7.43 -8.55
N GLY A 133 -3.94 8.02 -8.32
CA GLY A 133 -3.81 9.37 -7.76
C GLY A 133 -4.25 9.51 -6.29
N GLU A 134 -4.45 8.40 -5.57
CA GLU A 134 -4.87 8.41 -4.17
C GLU A 134 -3.70 8.37 -3.18
N ALA A 135 -2.44 8.26 -3.65
CA ALA A 135 -1.26 8.26 -2.78
C ALA A 135 -0.98 9.64 -2.16
N ASP A 136 0.16 9.77 -1.48
CA ASP A 136 0.60 11.04 -0.91
C ASP A 136 0.87 12.08 -1.99
N GLU A 137 0.26 13.25 -1.84
CA GLU A 137 0.50 14.41 -2.70
C GLU A 137 1.71 15.20 -2.18
N ALA A 138 2.50 15.72 -3.12
CA ALA A 138 3.59 16.64 -2.82
C ALA A 138 3.56 17.81 -3.80
N PRO A 139 3.99 19.02 -3.40
CA PRO A 139 4.13 20.15 -4.31
C PRO A 139 5.00 19.79 -5.52
N ASP A 140 4.65 20.32 -6.70
CA ASP A 140 5.37 20.12 -7.97
C ASP A 140 5.54 18.65 -8.40
N THR A 141 4.71 17.74 -7.84
CA THR A 141 4.78 16.29 -8.06
C THR A 141 3.39 15.76 -8.45
N ILE A 142 3.33 14.84 -9.41
CA ILE A 142 2.10 14.12 -9.78
C ILE A 142 1.90 13.02 -8.75
N THR A 143 0.71 12.92 -8.17
CA THR A 143 0.39 11.89 -7.16
C THR A 143 0.57 10.48 -7.70
N GLY A 144 1.15 9.60 -6.87
CA GLY A 144 1.21 8.17 -7.13
C GLY A 144 -0.14 7.49 -6.90
N ASP A 145 -0.16 6.17 -7.01
CA ASP A 145 -1.35 5.35 -6.83
C ASP A 145 -1.32 4.58 -5.51
N ILE A 146 -2.50 4.25 -4.98
CA ILE A 146 -2.61 3.27 -3.89
C ILE A 146 -2.91 1.90 -4.50
N VAL A 147 -2.06 0.92 -4.23
CA VAL A 147 -2.19 -0.43 -4.75
C VAL A 147 -2.47 -1.39 -3.60
N PHE A 148 -3.69 -1.91 -3.54
CA PHE A 148 -4.02 -2.99 -2.62
C PHE A 148 -3.61 -4.33 -3.24
N VAL A 149 -2.80 -5.10 -2.51
CA VAL A 149 -2.41 -6.46 -2.90
C VAL A 149 -3.21 -7.43 -2.06
N LEU A 150 -4.04 -8.25 -2.71
CA LEU A 150 -4.80 -9.28 -2.01
C LEU A 150 -3.85 -10.30 -1.39
N GLN A 151 -4.05 -10.55 -0.10
CA GLN A 151 -3.36 -11.60 0.65
C GLN A 151 -4.40 -12.58 1.17
N GLN A 152 -4.48 -13.74 0.52
CA GLN A 152 -5.32 -14.84 0.96
C GLN A 152 -4.80 -15.33 2.32
N LYS A 153 -5.69 -15.36 3.31
CA LYS A 153 -5.42 -15.98 4.60
C LYS A 153 -5.45 -17.50 4.45
N ASP A 154 -4.60 -18.17 5.23
CA ASP A 154 -4.69 -19.62 5.37
C ASP A 154 -6.03 -20.00 5.99
N HIS A 155 -6.66 -21.02 5.41
CA HIS A 155 -7.94 -21.53 5.88
C HIS A 155 -7.72 -22.86 6.61
N PRO A 156 -8.38 -23.10 7.76
CA PRO A 156 -8.10 -24.28 8.59
C PRO A 156 -8.44 -25.62 7.92
N LYS A 157 -9.40 -25.65 6.98
CA LYS A 157 -9.85 -26.89 6.33
C LYS A 157 -9.53 -27.00 4.85
N PHE A 158 -9.33 -25.87 4.17
CA PHE A 158 -9.28 -25.81 2.71
C PHE A 158 -7.93 -25.25 2.28
N LYS A 159 -7.28 -25.91 1.32
CA LYS A 159 -6.12 -25.39 0.62
C LYS A 159 -6.54 -25.09 -0.81
N ARG A 160 -6.55 -23.83 -1.20
CA ARG A 160 -6.84 -23.42 -2.58
C ARG A 160 -5.60 -23.57 -3.46
N LYS A 161 -5.73 -24.20 -4.62
CA LYS A 161 -4.70 -24.21 -5.68
C LYS A 161 -5.37 -23.84 -7.00
N GLY A 162 -5.07 -22.65 -7.51
CA GLY A 162 -5.76 -22.12 -8.70
C GLY A 162 -7.26 -21.95 -8.43
N GLU A 163 -8.06 -22.67 -9.22
CA GLU A 163 -9.52 -22.66 -9.13
C GLU A 163 -10.08 -23.79 -8.25
N ASP A 164 -9.22 -24.70 -7.81
CA ASP A 164 -9.61 -25.88 -7.04
C ASP A 164 -9.42 -25.69 -5.53
N LEU A 165 -10.27 -26.38 -4.76
CA LEU A 165 -10.20 -26.48 -3.31
C LEU A 165 -9.84 -27.91 -2.88
N PHE A 166 -8.79 -28.04 -2.08
CA PHE A 166 -8.34 -29.29 -1.51
C PHE A 166 -8.70 -29.36 -0.03
N VAL A 167 -9.18 -30.52 0.43
CA VAL A 167 -9.41 -30.84 1.84
C VAL A 167 -8.64 -32.10 2.17
N GLU A 168 -7.92 -32.09 3.28
CA GLU A 168 -7.29 -33.28 3.83
C GLU A 168 -8.23 -33.86 4.91
N HIS A 169 -8.63 -35.11 4.73
CA HIS A 169 -9.47 -35.83 5.70
C HIS A 169 -8.82 -37.17 6.04
N THR A 170 -8.61 -37.39 7.33
CA THR A 170 -8.01 -38.63 7.84
C THR A 170 -9.10 -39.67 8.01
N LEU A 171 -8.99 -40.78 7.29
CA LEU A 171 -9.89 -41.92 7.40
C LEU A 171 -9.28 -43.01 8.26
N ALA A 172 -10.11 -43.72 9.03
CA ALA A 172 -9.73 -44.97 9.65
C ALA A 172 -9.55 -46.07 8.58
N LEU A 173 -8.73 -47.08 8.85
CA LEU A 173 -8.54 -48.21 7.93
C LEU A 173 -9.88 -48.94 7.65
N THR A 174 -10.73 -49.06 8.67
CA THR A 174 -12.08 -49.64 8.52
C THR A 174 -12.97 -48.82 7.61
N GLU A 175 -12.90 -47.49 7.70
CA GLU A 175 -13.65 -46.56 6.84
C GLU A 175 -13.16 -46.62 5.39
N ALA A 176 -11.84 -46.73 5.19
CA ALA A 176 -11.24 -46.83 3.87
C ALA A 176 -11.57 -48.16 3.15
N LEU A 177 -11.85 -49.24 3.89
CA LEU A 177 -12.19 -50.57 3.35
C LEU A 177 -13.69 -50.83 3.26
N CYS A 178 -14.44 -50.41 4.28
CA CYS A 178 -15.87 -50.71 4.42
C CYS A 178 -16.77 -49.56 3.95
N GLY A 179 -16.20 -48.49 3.41
CA GLY A 179 -16.95 -47.28 3.03
C GLY A 179 -17.07 -46.30 4.19
N PHE A 180 -17.35 -45.04 3.83
CA PHE A 180 -17.44 -43.94 4.77
C PHE A 180 -18.48 -42.91 4.32
N GLN A 181 -18.93 -42.10 5.26
CA GLN A 181 -19.77 -40.96 4.98
C GLN A 181 -19.43 -39.84 5.95
N PHE A 182 -19.03 -38.68 5.43
CA PHE A 182 -18.78 -37.49 6.25
C PHE A 182 -19.29 -36.23 5.57
N VAL A 183 -19.50 -35.20 6.38
CA VAL A 183 -20.02 -33.91 5.92
C VAL A 183 -18.91 -32.88 5.92
N VAL A 184 -18.76 -32.19 4.79
CA VAL A 184 -17.88 -31.04 4.64
C VAL A 184 -18.71 -29.77 4.52
N THR A 185 -18.48 -28.82 5.42
CA THR A 185 -19.04 -27.47 5.29
C THR A 185 -18.22 -26.71 4.24
N HIS A 186 -18.86 -26.33 3.14
CA HIS A 186 -18.27 -25.57 2.05
C HIS A 186 -18.16 -24.07 2.38
N LEU A 187 -17.45 -23.28 1.57
CA LEU A 187 -17.16 -21.85 1.80
C LEU A 187 -18.42 -20.95 1.82
N ASP A 188 -19.54 -21.42 1.26
CA ASP A 188 -20.84 -20.76 1.28
C ASP A 188 -21.78 -21.27 2.39
N GLY A 189 -21.26 -22.11 3.29
CA GLY A 189 -22.03 -22.69 4.38
C GLY A 189 -22.86 -23.92 3.99
N ARG A 190 -22.89 -24.32 2.71
CA ARG A 190 -23.57 -25.56 2.30
C ARG A 190 -22.87 -26.77 2.89
N GLN A 191 -23.65 -27.78 3.25
CA GLN A 191 -23.14 -29.07 3.71
C GLN A 191 -23.05 -30.04 2.54
N LEU A 192 -21.84 -30.47 2.22
CA LEU A 192 -21.57 -31.44 1.17
C LEU A 192 -21.36 -32.81 1.83
N LEU A 193 -22.22 -33.76 1.46
CA LEU A 193 -22.09 -35.14 1.92
C LEU A 193 -21.14 -35.90 0.99
N ILE A 194 -19.97 -36.27 1.50
CA ILE A 194 -19.04 -37.15 0.79
C ILE A 194 -19.28 -38.57 1.29
N LYS A 195 -19.55 -39.49 0.37
CA LYS A 195 -19.79 -40.90 0.68
C LYS A 195 -19.00 -41.81 -0.24
N SER A 196 -18.49 -42.90 0.32
CA SER A 196 -17.93 -44.04 -0.41
C SER A 196 -18.72 -45.29 -0.03
N ILE A 197 -18.99 -46.13 -1.02
CA ILE A 197 -19.80 -47.35 -0.86
C ILE A 197 -18.89 -48.49 -0.37
N PRO A 198 -19.36 -49.39 0.51
CA PRO A 198 -18.61 -50.59 0.86
C PRO A 198 -18.12 -51.35 -0.38
N GLY A 199 -16.81 -51.65 -0.44
CA GLY A 199 -16.18 -52.32 -1.58
C GLY A 199 -15.40 -51.38 -2.52
N GLU A 200 -15.59 -50.07 -2.43
CA GLU A 200 -14.77 -49.08 -3.14
C GLU A 200 -13.57 -48.68 -2.26
N VAL A 201 -12.44 -49.36 -2.47
CA VAL A 201 -11.23 -49.18 -1.63
C VAL A 201 -10.51 -47.88 -1.99
N VAL A 202 -10.37 -47.00 -0.99
CA VAL A 202 -9.56 -45.78 -1.12
C VAL A 202 -8.08 -46.14 -1.12
N LYS A 203 -7.36 -45.69 -2.16
CA LYS A 203 -5.90 -45.89 -2.25
C LYS A 203 -5.15 -44.80 -1.49
N PRO A 204 -4.04 -45.11 -0.81
CA PRO A 204 -3.19 -44.10 -0.18
C PRO A 204 -2.71 -43.04 -1.20
N GLY A 205 -2.79 -41.76 -0.82
CA GLY A 205 -2.35 -40.64 -1.65
C GLY A 205 -3.32 -40.20 -2.75
N LYS A 206 -4.56 -40.69 -2.73
CA LYS A 206 -5.66 -40.20 -3.56
C LYS A 206 -6.66 -39.39 -2.75
#